data_AF-A0A519KZP1-F1
#
_entry.id   AF-A0A519KZP1-F1
#
_cell.length_a   1.000
_cell.length_b   1.000
_cell.length_c   1.000
_cell.angle_alpha   90.00
_cell.angle_beta   90.00
_cell.angle_gamma   90.00
#
_symmetry.space_group_name_H-M   'P 1'
#
loop_
_entity.id
_entity.type
_entity.pdbx_description
1 polymer ?
#
loop_
_entity_poly.entity_id
_entity_poly.type
_entity_poly.pdbx_seq_one_letter_code
_entity_poly.pdbx_strand_id
1 'polypeptide(L)'
;EGFGADQAAVDAWAARWIVPGFEALEALVARHGAGWSYGGAPTLADCYLIPQIYSAARFNVPLDAFPRLLAIDEAAKTHPAFVAAHPDNQPDAG
;
A
#
# COMPACT_ATOMS: atom_id res chain seq x y z
N GLU A 1 8.35 22.68 18.90
CA GLU A 1 7.69 23.41 17.80
C GLU A 1 7.16 22.40 16.79
N GLY A 2 5.89 22.48 16.42
CA GLY A 2 5.29 21.59 15.42
C GLY A 2 5.56 22.10 14.01
N PHE A 3 5.70 21.19 13.04
CA PHE A 3 6.08 21.45 11.65
C PHE A 3 5.16 22.44 10.87
N GLY A 4 4.06 22.94 11.46
CA GLY A 4 3.24 24.03 10.92
C GLY A 4 2.45 23.71 9.65
N ALA A 5 2.63 22.53 9.07
CA ALA A 5 1.86 22.05 7.94
C ALA A 5 0.45 21.63 8.37
N ASP A 6 -0.55 22.05 7.61
CA ASP A 6 -1.91 21.52 7.73
C ASP A 6 -2.02 20.11 7.10
N GLN A 7 -3.15 19.44 7.32
CA GLN A 7 -3.35 18.07 6.82
C GLN A 7 -3.25 18.01 5.29
N ALA A 8 -3.76 19.02 4.58
CA ALA A 8 -3.70 19.06 3.12
C ALA A 8 -2.26 19.14 2.60
N ALA A 9 -1.39 19.91 3.27
CA ALA A 9 0.03 19.99 2.94
C ALA A 9 0.75 18.66 3.22
N VAL A 10 0.39 17.96 4.30
CA VAL A 10 0.93 16.62 4.62
C VAL A 10 0.52 15.59 3.56
N ASP A 11 -0.76 15.55 3.21
CA ASP A 11 -1.31 14.64 2.20
C ASP A 11 -0.69 14.88 0.82
N ALA A 12 -0.56 16.15 0.41
CA ALA A 12 0.07 16.52 -0.86
C ALA A 12 1.56 16.12 -0.89
N TRP A 13 2.27 16.28 0.22
CA TRP A 13 3.66 15.83 0.34
C TRP A 13 3.77 14.30 0.22
N ALA A 14 2.87 13.54 0.86
CA ALA A 14 2.85 12.09 0.76
C ALA A 14 2.57 11.63 -0.68
N ALA A 15 1.54 12.20 -1.32
CA ALA A 15 1.16 11.90 -2.69
C ALA A 15 2.31 12.13 -3.68
N ARG A 16 3.08 13.21 -3.51
CA ARG A 16 4.25 13.54 -4.35
C ARG A 16 5.27 12.40 -4.43
N TRP A 17 5.43 11.63 -3.37
CA TRP A 17 6.41 10.54 -3.32
C TRP A 17 5.79 9.16 -3.58
N ILE A 18 4.56 8.95 -3.12
CA ILE A 18 3.86 7.67 -3.26
C ILE A 18 3.46 7.41 -4.71
N VAL A 19 2.87 8.41 -5.39
CA VAL A 19 2.30 8.23 -6.74
C VAL A 19 3.34 7.72 -7.76
N PRO A 20 4.53 8.33 -7.91
CA PRO A 20 5.53 7.82 -8.87
C PRO A 20 6.03 6.41 -8.53
N GLY A 21 6.12 6.07 -7.24
CA GLY A 21 6.46 4.72 -6.81
C GLY A 21 5.39 3.71 -7.19
N PHE A 22 4.11 4.07 -7.05
CA PHE A 22 2.98 3.24 -7.42
C PHE A 22 2.83 3.08 -8.92
N GLU A 23 3.09 4.12 -9.71
CA GLU A 23 3.17 4.02 -11.17
C GLU A 23 4.22 2.99 -11.61
N ALA A 24 5.42 3.04 -11.01
CA ALA A 24 6.48 2.08 -11.29
C ALA A 24 6.11 0.64 -10.83
N LEU A 25 5.52 0.50 -9.64
CA LEU A 25 5.09 -0.80 -9.11
C LEU A 25 3.96 -1.41 -9.94
N GLU A 26 2.93 -0.64 -10.31
CA GLU A 26 1.83 -1.10 -11.17
C GLU A 26 2.37 -1.65 -12.50
N ALA A 27 3.37 -0.99 -13.10
CA ALA A 27 4.03 -1.47 -14.32
C ALA A 27 4.85 -2.76 -14.08
N LEU A 28 5.54 -2.88 -12.95
CA LEU A 28 6.29 -4.09 -12.59
C LEU A 28 5.37 -5.27 -12.31
N VAL A 29 4.26 -5.05 -11.60
CA VAL A 29 3.24 -6.07 -11.33
C VAL A 29 2.58 -6.50 -12.64
N ALA A 30 2.30 -5.58 -13.56
CA ALA A 30 1.78 -5.94 -14.87
C ALA A 30 2.72 -6.88 -15.66
N ARG A 31 4.03 -6.75 -15.45
CA ARG A 31 5.04 -7.56 -16.15
C ARG A 31 5.35 -8.88 -15.46
N HIS A 32 5.33 -8.92 -14.13
CA HIS A 32 5.88 -10.03 -13.35
C HIS A 32 4.87 -10.70 -12.41
N GLY A 33 3.73 -10.06 -12.15
CA GLY A 33 2.72 -10.56 -11.25
C GLY A 33 1.85 -11.65 -11.87
N ALA A 34 1.39 -12.57 -11.03
CA ALA A 34 0.37 -13.57 -11.37
C ALA A 34 -0.62 -13.72 -10.20
N GLY A 35 -1.23 -12.61 -9.79
CA GLY A 35 -2.12 -12.52 -8.62
C GLY A 35 -1.46 -11.92 -7.38
N TRP A 36 -0.12 -11.94 -7.31
CA TRP A 36 0.70 -11.25 -6.32
C TRP A 36 1.73 -10.35 -7.01
N SER A 37 2.48 -9.55 -6.26
CA SER A 37 3.43 -8.57 -6.82
C SER A 37 4.47 -9.21 -7.75
N TYR A 38 4.84 -10.47 -7.48
CA TYR A 38 5.72 -11.26 -8.31
C TYR A 38 5.30 -12.74 -8.29
N GLY A 39 4.91 -13.29 -9.43
CA GLY A 39 4.43 -14.67 -9.52
C GLY A 39 3.09 -14.90 -8.82
N GLY A 40 2.83 -16.17 -8.47
CA GLY A 40 1.52 -16.68 -8.04
C GLY A 40 1.33 -16.87 -6.53
N ALA A 41 2.28 -16.42 -5.71
CA ALA A 41 2.20 -16.48 -4.24
C ALA A 41 2.81 -15.22 -3.62
N PRO A 42 2.44 -14.86 -2.37
CA PRO A 42 3.04 -13.71 -1.70
C PRO A 42 4.56 -13.83 -1.60
N THR A 43 5.24 -12.73 -1.84
CA THR A 43 6.70 -12.60 -1.77
C THR A 43 7.09 -11.45 -0.84
N LEU A 44 8.40 -11.23 -0.71
CA LEU A 44 8.91 -10.05 -0.01
C LEU A 44 8.32 -8.74 -0.58
N ALA A 45 8.06 -8.66 -1.88
CA ALA A 45 7.49 -7.45 -2.48
C ALA A 45 6.11 -7.11 -1.87
N ASP A 46 5.28 -8.11 -1.58
CA ASP A 46 3.96 -7.94 -0.99
C ASP A 46 4.05 -7.50 0.49
N CYS A 47 5.09 -7.95 1.21
CA CYS A 47 5.37 -7.46 2.56
C CYS A 47 5.67 -5.95 2.61
N TYR A 48 6.15 -5.36 1.52
CA TYR A 48 6.37 -3.91 1.40
C TYR A 48 5.17 -3.19 0.78
N LEU A 49 4.51 -3.81 -0.20
CA LEU A 49 3.38 -3.21 -0.88
C LEU A 49 2.19 -2.98 0.06
N ILE A 50 1.79 -3.98 0.85
CA ILE A 50 0.58 -3.90 1.67
C ILE A 50 0.65 -2.76 2.72
N PRO A 51 1.74 -2.61 3.52
CA PRO A 51 1.87 -1.46 4.41
C PRO A 51 1.94 -0.11 3.67
N GLN A 52 2.48 -0.10 2.45
CA GLN A 52 2.56 1.12 1.64
C GLN A 52 1.19 1.54 1.10
N ILE A 53 0.32 0.59 0.73
CA ILE A 53 -1.08 0.85 0.34
C ILE A 53 -1.86 1.39 1.53
N TYR A 54 -1.72 0.77 2.72
CA TYR A 54 -2.31 1.29 3.95
C TYR A 54 -1.87 2.73 4.25
N SER A 55 -0.57 3.02 4.11
CA SER A 55 -0.03 4.38 4.31
C SER A 55 -0.60 5.37 3.29
N ALA A 56 -0.72 4.97 2.02
CA ALA A 56 -1.30 5.80 0.97
C ALA A 56 -2.77 6.15 1.27
N ALA A 57 -3.56 5.19 1.75
CA ALA A 57 -4.93 5.43 2.18
C ALA A 57 -5.00 6.40 3.39
N ARG A 58 -4.11 6.25 4.38
CA ARG A 58 -4.04 7.14 5.55
C ARG A 58 -3.74 8.60 5.19
N PHE A 59 -3.01 8.84 4.10
CA PHE A 59 -2.67 10.17 3.59
C PHE A 59 -3.54 10.61 2.41
N ASN A 60 -4.72 9.99 2.22
CA ASN A 60 -5.69 10.35 1.19
C ASN A 60 -5.12 10.35 -0.25
N VAL A 61 -4.11 9.53 -0.54
CA VAL A 61 -3.57 9.38 -1.89
C VAL A 61 -4.57 8.61 -2.77
N PRO A 62 -4.98 9.13 -3.93
CA PRO A 62 -5.86 8.40 -4.84
C PRO A 62 -5.21 7.09 -5.34
N LEU A 63 -5.92 5.98 -5.23
CA LEU A 63 -5.43 4.63 -5.59
C LEU A 63 -6.13 4.02 -6.80
N ASP A 64 -7.16 4.68 -7.32
CA ASP A 64 -7.97 4.24 -8.45
C ASP A 64 -7.15 4.06 -9.75
N ALA A 65 -6.02 4.76 -9.86
CA ALA A 65 -5.06 4.61 -10.94
C ALA A 65 -4.24 3.29 -10.89
N PHE A 66 -4.29 2.52 -9.79
CA PHE A 66 -3.42 1.36 -9.55
C PHE A 66 -4.22 0.06 -9.33
N PRO A 67 -5.03 -0.39 -10.31
CA PRO A 67 -5.95 -1.50 -10.14
C PRO A 67 -5.26 -2.84 -9.83
N ARG A 68 -4.02 -3.09 -10.26
CA ARG A 68 -3.31 -4.34 -9.90
C ARG A 68 -2.81 -4.30 -8.47
N LEU A 69 -2.29 -3.15 -8.02
CA LEU A 69 -1.92 -2.99 -6.62
C LEU A 69 -3.14 -3.17 -5.70
N LEU A 70 -4.29 -2.60 -6.08
CA LEU A 70 -5.55 -2.80 -5.36
C LEU A 70 -6.03 -4.26 -5.37
N ALA A 71 -5.88 -4.98 -6.49
CA ALA A 71 -6.23 -6.39 -6.53
C ALA A 71 -5.37 -7.24 -5.57
N ILE A 72 -4.09 -6.90 -5.43
CA ILE A 72 -3.18 -7.55 -4.47
C ILE A 72 -3.58 -7.21 -3.03
N ASP A 73 -3.96 -5.96 -2.75
CA ASP A 73 -4.47 -5.54 -1.44
C ASP A 73 -5.74 -6.32 -1.04
N GLU A 74 -6.68 -6.48 -1.97
CA GLU A 74 -7.88 -7.29 -1.74
C GLU A 74 -7.56 -8.76 -1.47
N ALA A 75 -6.60 -9.34 -2.19
CA ALA A 75 -6.14 -10.70 -1.91
C ALA A 75 -5.51 -10.78 -0.49
N ALA A 76 -4.68 -9.80 -0.11
CA ALA A 76 -4.03 -9.74 1.19
C ALA A 76 -5.03 -9.63 2.36
N LYS A 77 -6.11 -8.86 2.20
CA LYS A 77 -7.19 -8.74 3.20
C LYS A 77 -7.83 -10.07 3.61
N THR A 78 -7.75 -11.09 2.74
CA THR A 78 -8.27 -12.45 3.02
C THR A 78 -7.19 -13.45 3.43
N HIS A 79 -5.91 -13.09 3.32
CA HIS A 79 -4.81 -13.99 3.58
C HIS A 79 -4.45 -14.00 5.08
N PRO A 80 -4.47 -15.16 5.78
CA PRO A 80 -4.33 -15.21 7.24
C PRO A 80 -3.09 -14.50 7.82
N ALA A 81 -1.94 -14.61 7.14
CA ALA A 81 -0.71 -13.96 7.58
C ALA A 81 -0.77 -12.42 7.50
N PHE A 82 -1.42 -11.86 6.49
CA PHE A 82 -1.56 -10.40 6.35
C PHE A 82 -2.62 -9.86 7.32
N VAL A 83 -3.72 -10.60 7.53
CA VAL A 83 -4.73 -10.27 8.54
C VAL A 83 -4.10 -10.22 9.93
N ALA A 84 -3.33 -11.22 10.33
CA ALA A 84 -2.66 -11.24 11.63
C ALA A 84 -1.65 -10.09 11.82
N ALA A 85 -1.04 -9.61 10.72
CA ALA A 85 -0.08 -8.51 10.73
C ALA A 85 -0.72 -7.11 10.61
N HIS A 86 -2.04 -7.00 10.45
CA HIS A 86 -2.71 -5.71 10.28
C HIS A 86 -2.52 -4.82 11.53
N PRO A 87 -2.28 -3.50 11.38
CA PRO A 87 -2.09 -2.59 12.52
C PRO A 87 -3.20 -2.68 13.58
N ASP A 88 -4.46 -2.77 13.16
CA ASP A 88 -5.61 -2.84 14.07
C ASP A 88 -5.69 -4.15 14.89
N ASN A 89 -4.91 -5.18 14.50
CA ASN A 89 -4.88 -6.47 15.18
C ASN A 89 -3.69 -6.62 16.13
N GLN A 90 -2.90 -5.55 16.34
CA GLN A 90 -1.74 -5.60 17.22
C GLN A 90 -2.15 -5.39 18.69
N PRO A 91 -1.40 -5.96 19.66
CA PRO A 91 -1.74 -5.86 21.08
C PRO A 91 -1.85 -4.43 21.63
N ASP A 92 -1.25 -3.47 20.95
CA ASP A 92 -1.17 -2.04 21.28
C ASP A 92 -2.12 -1.16 20.45
N ALA A 93 -3.04 -1.76 19.68
CA ALA A 93 -3.98 -1.03 18.83
C ALA A 93 -5.13 -0.32 19.58
N GLY A 94 -5.10 -0.30 20.93
CA GLY A 94 -6.14 0.28 21.80
C GLY A 94 -5.61 1.25 22.85
#